data_AF-A0A832T0D5-F1
#
_entry.id   AF-A0A832T0D5-F1
#
_cell.length_a   1.000
_cell.length_b   1.000
_cell.length_c   1.000
_cell.angle_alpha   90.00
_cell.angle_beta   90.00
_cell.angle_gamma   90.00
#
_symmetry.space_group_name_H-M   'P 1'
#
loop_
_entity.id
_entity.type
_entity.pdbx_description
1 polymer ?
#
loop_
_entity_poly.entity_id
_entity_poly.type
_entity_poly.pdbx_seq_one_letter_code
_entity_poly.pdbx_strand_id
1 'polypeptide(L)' 'MKRAIVYVLSAVSLILGALTLISALSSPSTDPVIFARDLAVSSAAVVVGATAPLLLKKFS' A
#
# COMPACT_ATOMS: atom_id res chain seq x y z
N MET A 1 5.61 7.26 21.44
CA MET A 1 5.02 5.94 21.06
C MET A 1 4.13 6.01 19.83
N LYS A 2 3.09 6.88 19.76
CA LYS A 2 2.15 6.93 18.62
C LYS A 2 2.81 7.16 17.24
N ARG A 3 3.78 8.07 17.14
CA ARG A 3 4.50 8.34 15.88
C ARG A 3 5.27 7.12 15.35
N ALA A 4 5.97 6.39 16.22
CA ALA A 4 6.73 5.19 15.84
C ALA A 4 5.82 4.09 15.27
N ILE A 5 4.64 3.90 15.87
CA ILE A 5 3.64 2.94 15.39
C ILE A 5 3.18 3.30 13.98
N VAL A 6 2.91 4.59 13.71
CA VAL A 6 2.50 5.05 12.37
C VAL A 6 3.59 4.80 11.34
N TYR A 7 4.87 5.05 11.67
CA TYR A 7 5.98 4.73 10.76
C TYR A 7 6.09 3.24 10.44
N VAL A 8 5.96 2.37 11.46
CA VAL A 8 5.99 0.91 11.27
C VAL A 8 4.81 0.46 10.41
N LEU A 9 3.59 0.92 10.70
CA LEU A 9 2.41 0.60 9.90
C LEU A 9 2.54 1.07 8.45
N SER A 10 3.12 2.25 8.24
CA SER A 10 3.38 2.78 6.91
C SER A 10 4.38 1.95 6.13
N ALA A 11 5.47 1.54 6.78
CA ALA A 11 6.47 0.67 6.17
C ALA A 11 5.85 -0.68 5.79
N VAL A 12 5.05 -1.29 6.69
CA VAL A 12 4.33 -2.53 6.41
C VAL A 12 3.37 -2.37 5.23
N SER A 13 2.59 -1.28 5.22
CA SER A 13 1.65 -0.98 4.13
C SER A 13 2.35 -0.80 2.78
N LEU A 14 3.50 -0.11 2.76
CA LEU A 14 4.31 0.05 1.55
C LEU A 14 4.85 -1.27 1.04
N ILE A 15 5.39 -2.11 1.93
CA ILE A 15 5.96 -3.41 1.57
C ILE A 15 4.87 -4.35 1.04
N LEU A 16 3.74 -4.47 1.75
CA LEU A 16 2.62 -5.31 1.30
C LEU A 16 2.00 -4.78 -0.01
N GLY A 17 1.81 -3.47 -0.12
CA GLY A 17 1.32 -2.83 -1.33
C GLY A 17 2.24 -3.13 -2.52
N ALA A 18 3.55 -2.92 -2.38
CA ALA A 18 4.51 -3.20 -3.45
C ALA A 18 4.55 -4.69 -3.84
N LEU A 19 4.55 -5.60 -2.86
CA LEU A 19 4.58 -7.05 -3.10
C LEU A 19 3.32 -7.54 -3.84
N THR A 20 2.15 -7.06 -3.42
CA THR A 20 0.87 -7.38 -4.08
C THR A 20 0.81 -6.79 -5.48
N LEU A 21 1.37 -5.59 -5.70
CA LEU A 21 1.43 -4.95 -7.01
C LEU A 21 2.27 -5.78 -7.98
N ILE A 22 3.46 -6.18 -7.52
CA ILE A 22 4.39 -7.00 -8.29
C ILE A 22 3.74 -8.37 -8.56
N SER A 23 3.05 -8.96 -7.60
CA SER A 23 2.34 -10.24 -7.80
C SER A 23 1.23 -10.13 -8.85
N ALA A 24 0.38 -9.12 -8.75
CA ALA A 24 -0.70 -8.89 -9.71
C ALA A 24 -0.17 -8.69 -11.13
N LEU A 25 0.96 -8.00 -11.30
CA LEU A 25 1.61 -7.81 -12.60
C LEU A 25 2.34 -9.06 -13.11
N SER A 26 2.89 -9.88 -12.22
CA SER A 26 3.67 -11.07 -12.57
C SER A 26 2.79 -12.27 -12.91
N SER A 27 1.59 -12.34 -12.36
CA SER A 27 0.62 -13.42 -12.58
C SER A 27 -0.78 -12.84 -12.69
N PRO A 28 -1.09 -12.13 -13.79
CA PRO A 28 -2.36 -11.45 -13.94
C PRO A 28 -3.52 -12.46 -13.96
N SER A 29 -4.57 -12.16 -13.19
CA SER A 29 -5.79 -12.97 -13.20
C SER A 29 -6.48 -12.88 -14.54
N THR A 30 -7.03 -14.01 -15.00
CA THR A 30 -7.77 -14.10 -16.27
C THR A 30 -9.06 -13.28 -16.23
N ASP A 31 -9.63 -13.07 -15.03
CA ASP A 31 -10.77 -12.20 -14.80
C ASP A 31 -10.34 -10.73 -14.62
N PRO A 32 -10.75 -9.82 -15.53
CA PRO A 32 -10.31 -8.42 -15.50
C PRO A 32 -10.86 -7.64 -14.30
N VAL A 33 -12.02 -8.03 -13.76
CA VAL A 33 -12.62 -7.40 -12.57
C VAL A 33 -11.79 -7.71 -11.32
N ILE A 34 -11.30 -8.94 -11.19
CA ILE A 34 -10.47 -9.36 -10.06
C ILE A 34 -9.11 -8.67 -10.13
N PHE A 35 -8.53 -8.60 -11.33
CA PHE A 35 -7.27 -7.88 -11.57
C PHE A 35 -7.38 -6.41 -11.18
N ALA A 36 -8.44 -5.72 -11.63
CA ALA A 36 -8.64 -4.30 -11.32
C ALA A 36 -8.81 -4.06 -9.80
N ARG A 37 -9.51 -4.96 -9.10
CA ARG A 37 -9.65 -4.89 -7.63
C ARG A 37 -8.31 -5.06 -6.94
N ASP A 38 -7.53 -6.05 -7.33
CA ASP A 38 -6.23 -6.34 -6.70
C ASP A 38 -5.24 -5.18 -6.93
N LEU A 39 -5.24 -4.64 -8.15
CA LEU A 39 -4.47 -3.47 -8.52
C LEU A 39 -4.89 -2.22 -7.73
N ALA A 40 -6.19 -2.01 -7.54
CA ALA A 40 -6.72 -0.89 -6.75
C ALA A 40 -6.36 -1.00 -5.25
N VAL A 41 -6.47 -2.20 -4.66
CA VAL A 41 -6.14 -2.43 -3.25
C VAL A 41 -4.64 -2.26 -3.03
N SER A 42 -3.84 -2.83 -3.91
CA SER A 42 -2.39 -2.74 -3.85
C SER A 42 -1.90 -1.29 -4.00
N SER A 43 -2.41 -0.56 -5.00
CA SER A 43 -2.06 0.86 -5.20
C SER A 43 -2.51 1.73 -4.03
N ALA A 44 -3.70 1.49 -3.46
CA ALA A 44 -4.15 2.18 -2.26
C ALA A 44 -3.22 1.92 -1.06
N ALA A 45 -2.76 0.68 -0.87
CA ALA A 45 -1.81 0.34 0.20
C ALA A 45 -0.46 1.07 0.05
N VAL A 46 0.05 1.19 -1.19
CA VAL A 46 1.26 1.97 -1.48
C VAL A 46 1.04 3.45 -1.19
N VAL A 47 -0.06 4.04 -1.68
CA VAL A 47 -0.39 5.46 -1.47
C VAL A 47 -0.54 5.77 0.01
N VAL A 48 -1.27 4.94 0.76
CA VAL A 48 -1.45 5.12 2.21
C VAL A 48 -0.12 4.99 2.94
N GLY A 49 0.68 3.96 2.62
CA GLY A 49 1.99 3.76 3.23
C GLY A 49 2.96 4.91 2.95
N ALA A 50 2.90 5.53 1.76
CA ALA A 50 3.70 6.69 1.41
C ALA A 50 3.19 8.01 2.05
N THR A 51 1.88 8.20 2.11
CA THR A 51 1.26 9.46 2.55
C THR A 51 1.11 9.57 4.07
N ALA A 52 0.93 8.47 4.80
CA ALA A 52 0.78 8.51 6.25
C ALA A 52 1.97 9.16 7.01
N PRO A 53 3.27 8.95 6.67
CA PRO A 53 4.37 9.66 7.34
C PRO A 53 4.41 11.14 6.95
N LEU A 54 4.00 11.49 5.73
CA LEU A 54 3.92 12.89 5.27
C LEU A 54 2.82 13.64 6.01
N LEU A 55 1.64 13.03 6.16
CA LEU A 55 0.53 13.58 6.93
C LEU A 55 0.89 13.68 8.41
N LEU A 56 1.54 12.66 8.98
CA LEU A 56 2.04 12.70 10.34
C LEU A 56 3.01 13.88 10.54
N LYS A 57 3.93 14.11 9.60
CA LYS A 57 4.88 15.24 9.68
C LYS A 57 4.19 16.60 9.57
N LYS A 58 3.12 16.72 8.76
CA LYS A 58 2.41 17.98 8.52
C LYS A 58 1.52 18.41 9.69
N PHE A 59 0.92 17.45 10.39
CA PHE A 59 -0.10 17.70 11.41
C PHE A 59 0.35 17.39 12.84
N SER A 60 1.62 17.04 13.07
CA SER A 60 2.13 16.65 14.39
C SER A 60 3.11 17.63 15.00
#